data_AF-A0A432VYT2-F1
#
_entry.id   AF-A0A432VYT2-F1
#
_cell.length_a   1.000
_cell.length_b   1.000
_cell.length_c   1.000
_cell.angle_alpha   90.00
_cell.angle_beta   90.00
_cell.angle_gamma   90.00
#
_symmetry.space_group_name_H-M   'P 1'
#
loop_
_entity.id
_entity.type
_entity.pdbx_description
1 polymer ?
#
loop_
_entity_poly.entity_id
_entity_poly.type
_entity_poly.pdbx_seq_one_letter_code
_entity_poly.pdbx_strand_id
1 'polypeptide(L)' 'MEMPSVVHPKRFAIKAMYFEVVSYSPLSDDQAAKIAKMFFRGRKFKKSDKGKLFQVITQFDAQSAGLL' A
#
# COMPACT_ATOMS: atom_id res chain seq x y z
N MET A 1 14.26 1.96 16.08
CA MET A 1 13.01 2.42 16.70
C MET A 1 11.88 1.94 15.81
N GLU A 2 11.13 0.93 16.24
CA GLU A 2 10.01 0.39 15.44
C GLU A 2 8.86 1.40 15.54
N MET A 3 8.67 2.20 14.50
CA MET A 3 7.51 3.09 14.45
C MET A 3 6.24 2.25 14.26
N PRO A 4 5.13 2.56 14.97
CA PRO A 4 3.89 1.81 14.83
C PRO A 4 3.26 2.15 13.48
N SER A 5 3.26 1.18 12.57
CA SER A 5 2.57 1.32 11.29
C SER A 5 1.07 1.07 11.47
N VAL A 6 0.24 1.96 10.93
CA VAL A 6 -1.22 1.83 10.92
C VAL A 6 -1.61 1.20 9.58
N VAL A 7 -2.15 -0.02 9.64
CA VAL A 7 -2.75 -0.64 8.46
C VAL A 7 -4.08 0.04 8.21
N HIS A 8 -4.26 0.62 7.02
CA HIS A 8 -5.56 1.18 6.64
C HIS A 8 -6.59 0.03 6.63
N PRO A 9 -7.73 0.13 7.32
CA PRO A 9 -8.68 -0.97 7.45
C PRO A 9 -9.29 -1.40 6.10
N LYS A 10 -9.20 -0.55 5.08
CA LYS A 10 -9.81 -0.78 3.78
C LYS A 10 -8.87 -1.51 2.82
N ARG A 11 -9.36 -2.64 2.30
CA ARG A 11 -8.72 -3.39 1.22
C ARG A 11 -9.23 -2.90 -0.13
N PHE A 12 -8.32 -2.66 -1.05
CA PHE A 12 -8.65 -2.25 -2.42
C PHE A 12 -8.48 -3.44 -3.36
N ALA A 13 -9.55 -3.85 -4.05
CA ALA A 13 -9.50 -4.90 -5.06
C ALA A 13 -9.28 -4.28 -6.45
N ILE A 14 -8.20 -4.66 -7.15
CA ILE A 14 -7.91 -4.22 -8.51
C ILE A 14 -7.56 -5.44 -9.37
N LYS A 15 -8.34 -5.71 -10.43
CA LYS A 15 -8.10 -6.83 -11.37
C LYS A 15 -7.84 -8.20 -10.70
N ALA A 16 -8.63 -8.53 -9.67
CA ALA A 16 -8.50 -9.74 -8.86
C ALA A 16 -7.20 -9.83 -8.04
N MET A 17 -6.57 -8.69 -7.74
CA MET A 17 -5.50 -8.54 -6.75
C MET A 17 -6.02 -7.67 -5.61
N TYR A 18 -5.56 -7.91 -4.39
CA TYR A 18 -5.94 -7.14 -3.22
C TYR A 18 -4.77 -6.27 -2.76
N PHE A 19 -5.07 -5.05 -2.33
CA PHE A 19 -4.07 -4.09 -1.87
C PHE A 19 -4.48 -3.55 -0.50
N GLU A 20 -3.56 -3.62 0.45
CA GLU A 20 -3.65 -2.99 1.76
C GLU A 20 -2.64 -1.85 1.81
N VAL A 21 -3.07 -0.67 2.22
CA VAL A 21 -2.17 0.47 2.37
C VAL A 21 -1.76 0.55 3.83
N VAL A 22 -0.45 0.58 4.06
CA VAL A 22 0.15 0.70 5.38
C VAL A 22 0.83 2.05 5.45
N SER A 23 0.45 2.86 6.44
CA SER A 23 0.99 4.20 6.64
C SER A 23 1.10 4.49 8.13
N TYR A 24 1.98 5.39 8.53
CA TYR A 24 2.15 5.75 9.95
C TYR A 24 1.27 6.94 10.33
N SER A 25 0.58 7.51 9.33
CA SER A 25 -0.45 8.52 9.51
C SER A 25 -1.81 8.00 9.03
N PRO A 26 -2.92 8.43 9.63
CA PRO A 26 -4.24 8.09 9.15
C PRO A 26 -4.44 8.68 7.75
N LEU A 27 -4.70 7.81 6.77
CA LEU A 27 -5.00 8.19 5.41
C LEU A 27 -6.50 8.20 5.19
N SER A 28 -6.99 9.18 4.45
CA SER A 28 -8.35 9.13 3.92
C SER A 28 -8.48 8.01 2.88
N ASP A 29 -9.69 7.46 2.73
CA ASP A 29 -9.98 6.42 1.75
C ASP A 29 -9.55 6.79 0.33
N ASP A 30 -9.76 8.04 -0.09
CA ASP A 30 -9.31 8.55 -1.38
C ASP A 30 -7.79 8.55 -1.54
N GLN A 31 -7.06 8.91 -0.48
CA GLN A 31 -5.60 8.91 -0.49
C GLN A 31 -5.07 7.46 -0.56
N ALA A 32 -5.60 6.57 0.27
CA ALA A 32 -5.23 5.16 0.24
C ALA A 32 -5.57 4.50 -1.12
N ALA A 33 -6.73 4.82 -1.69
CA ALA A 33 -7.10 4.36 -3.04
C ALA A 33 -6.12 4.86 -4.11
N LYS A 34 -5.70 6.14 -4.04
CA LYS A 34 -4.74 6.73 -4.97
C LYS A 34 -3.38 6.05 -4.87
N ILE A 35 -2.91 5.75 -3.65
CA ILE A 35 -1.66 5.03 -3.39
C ILE A 35 -1.72 3.60 -3.96
N ALA A 36 -2.78 2.85 -3.65
CA ALA A 36 -2.97 1.49 -4.17
C ALA A 36 -3.00 1.48 -5.71
N LYS A 37 -3.70 2.43 -6.34
CA LYS A 37 -3.72 2.59 -7.80
C LYS A 37 -2.34 2.96 -8.36
N MET A 38 -1.59 3.85 -7.70
CA MET A 38 -0.25 4.25 -8.14
C MET A 38 0.73 3.08 -8.08
N PHE A 39 0.72 2.31 -6.98
CA PHE A 39 1.51 1.08 -6.85
C PHE A 39 1.12 0.04 -7.90
N PHE A 40 -0.18 -0.12 -8.15
CA PHE A 40 -0.68 -1.01 -9.20
C PHE A 40 -0.20 -0.62 -10.61
N ARG A 41 -0.06 0.68 -10.88
CA ARG A 41 0.44 1.17 -12.18
C ARG A 41 1.96 1.13 -12.29
N GLY A 42 2.68 1.31 -11.18
CA GLY A 42 4.14 1.34 -11.16
C GLY A 42 4.80 -0.04 -11.24
N ARG A 43 4.11 -1.10 -10.80
CA ARG A 43 4.63 -2.47 -10.82
C ARG A 43 4.02 -3.28 -11.97
N LYS A 44 4.82 -4.13 -12.62
CA LYS A 44 4.31 -5.13 -13.57
C LYS A 44 3.82 -6.35 -12.79
N PHE A 45 2.51 -6.60 -12.83
CA PHE A 45 1.88 -7.78 -12.22
C PHE A 45 1.78 -8.92 -13.22
N LYS A 46 2.09 -10.14 -12.77
CA LYS A 46 1.93 -11.36 -13.57
C LYS A 46 0.58 -12.00 -13.28
N LYS A 47 0.13 -12.92 -14.15
CA LYS A 47 -1.13 -13.66 -13.93
C LYS A 47 -1.11 -14.46 -12.62
N SER A 48 0.07 -14.91 -12.17
CA SER A 48 0.29 -15.60 -10.90
C SER A 48 0.14 -14.72 -9.65
N ASP A 49 -0.01 -13.40 -9.83
CA ASP A 49 -0.23 -12.46 -8.73
C ASP A 49 -1.70 -12.24 -8.41
N LYS A 50 -2.62 -12.76 -9.24
CA LYS A 50 -4.05 -12.77 -8.96
C LYS A 50 -4.34 -13.57 -7.69
N GLY A 51 -5.25 -13.06 -6.87
CA GLY A 51 -5.63 -13.63 -5.58
C GLY A 51 -4.70 -13.24 -4.44
N LYS A 52 -3.54 -12.63 -4.72
CA LYS A 52 -2.61 -12.20 -3.67
C LYS A 52 -3.00 -10.86 -3.07
N LEU A 53 -2.59 -10.70 -1.82
CA LEU A 53 -2.65 -9.48 -1.04
C LEU A 53 -1.30 -8.77 -1.10
N PHE A 54 -1.30 -7.51 -1.52
CA PHE A 54 -0.12 -6.67 -1.61
C PHE A 54 -0.21 -5.56 -0.57
N GLN A 55 0.75 -5.54 0.34
CA GLN A 55 0.89 -4.46 1.29
C GLN A 55 1.74 -3.34 0.67
N VAL A 56 1.13 -2.17 0.55
CA VAL A 56 1.74 -0.96 -0.02
C VAL A 56 2.09 -0.05 1.14
N ILE A 57 3.38 -0.03 1.48
CA ILE A 57 3.93 0.85 2.50
C ILE A 57 4.23 2.21 1.85
N THR A 58 3.64 3.29 2.37
CA THR A 58 3.83 4.63 1.81
C THR A 58 5.24 5.17 2.06
N GLN A 59 5.94 5.62 1.00
CA GLN A 59 7.31 6.16 1.10
C GLN A 59 7.45 7.49 1.85
N PHE A 60 6.36 8.21 2.12
CA PHE A 60 6.41 9.34 3.07
C PHE A 60 6.98 8.89 4.42
N ASP A 61 6.87 7.60 4.74
CA ASP A 61 7.48 6.96 5.89
C ASP A 61 8.82 6.27 5.65
N ALA A 62 9.20 5.96 4.40
CA ALA A 62 10.53 5.43 4.14
C ALA A 62 11.62 6.48 4.42
N GLN A 63 11.32 7.76 4.17
CA GLN A 63 12.19 8.88 4.56
C GLN A 63 12.14 9.18 6.07
N SER A 64 10.98 9.06 6.72
CA SER A 64 10.88 9.26 8.19
C SER A 64 11.44 8.09 9.01
N ALA A 65 11.49 6.87 8.46
CA ALA A 65 12.05 5.69 9.09
C ALA A 65 13.55 5.48 8.85
N GLY A 66 14.23 6.42 8.18
CA GLY A 66 15.69 6.37 7.99
C GLY A 66 16.17 5.13 7.23
N LEU A 67 15.36 4.62 6.29
CA LEU A 67 15.73 3.47 5.45
C LEU A 67 16.32 3.94 4.11
N LEU A 68 17.43 4.69 4.19
CA LEU A 68 18.38 4.91 3.08
C LEU A 68 19.68 4.16 3.37
#